data_AF-A0A378B6W0-F1
#
_entry.id   AF-A0A378B6W0-F1
#
_cell.length_a   1.000
_cell.length_b   1.000
_cell.length_c   1.000
_cell.angle_alpha   90.00
_cell.angle_beta   90.00
_cell.angle_gamma   90.00
#
_symmetry.space_group_name_H-M   'P 1'
#
loop_
_entity.id
_entity.type
_entity.pdbx_description
1 polymer ?
#
loop_
_entity_poly.entity_id
_entity_poly.type
_entity_poly.pdbx_seq_one_letter_code
_entity_poly.pdbx_strand_id
1 'polypeptide(L)'
;MRAFFWAAWLGLCSTPLLAAPLQGFSFAQKDWELACDNTGACRAAGYGVRMGEVSVLLTRNAGSEQHLTATVTFAQIEHDIPADSTASLLIDDRDFGALDALDDSHFRLDSDQTTALLQALTNQRKIEFTLNGQHLPLSSAGSREVLGKMDAFQRRTGTADALLDKGDAGDDAILPATPARKLSPPRFSITRSQCR
;
A
#
# COMPACT_ATOMS: atom_id res chain seq x y z
N MET A 1 -64.20 2.72 -41.94
CA MET A 1 -63.03 3.41 -41.35
C MET A 1 -62.57 2.62 -40.14
N ARG A 2 -61.49 1.83 -40.25
CA ARG A 2 -60.90 1.08 -39.13
C ARG A 2 -59.46 1.56 -38.98
N ALA A 3 -59.20 2.30 -37.90
CA ALA A 3 -57.88 2.83 -37.59
C ALA A 3 -56.97 1.71 -37.06
N PHE A 4 -55.89 1.44 -37.79
CA PHE A 4 -54.80 0.60 -37.32
C PHE A 4 -53.91 1.44 -36.41
N PHE A 5 -53.91 1.13 -35.11
CA PHE A 5 -52.92 1.65 -34.17
C PHE A 5 -51.65 0.81 -34.26
N TRP A 6 -50.61 1.35 -34.90
CA TRP A 6 -49.25 0.81 -34.81
C TRP A 6 -48.61 1.30 -33.50
N ALA A 7 -48.52 0.42 -32.51
CA ALA A 7 -47.68 0.65 -31.34
C ALA A 7 -46.23 0.30 -31.71
N ALA A 8 -45.42 1.32 -31.97
CA ALA A 8 -43.97 1.16 -32.14
C ALA A 8 -43.33 0.90 -30.76
N TRP A 9 -42.97 -0.34 -30.50
CA TRP A 9 -42.15 -0.72 -29.35
C TRP A 9 -40.71 -0.28 -29.61
N LEU A 10 -40.32 0.87 -29.06
CA LEU A 10 -38.92 1.26 -28.94
C LEU A 10 -38.28 0.37 -27.86
N GLY A 11 -37.65 -0.72 -28.28
CA GLY A 11 -36.85 -1.56 -27.40
C GLY A 11 -35.64 -0.79 -26.88
N LEU A 12 -35.64 -0.45 -25.58
CA LEU A 12 -34.45 0.03 -24.89
C LEU A 12 -33.45 -1.12 -24.83
N CYS A 13 -32.42 -1.05 -25.67
CA CYS A 13 -31.28 -1.96 -25.60
C CYS A 13 -30.43 -1.52 -24.40
N SER A 14 -30.60 -2.17 -23.25
CA SER A 14 -29.75 -1.95 -22.07
C SER A 14 -28.36 -2.49 -22.36
N THR A 15 -27.46 -1.63 -22.83
CA THR A 15 -26.04 -1.99 -22.95
C THR A 15 -25.46 -2.14 -21.55
N PRO A 16 -24.90 -3.30 -21.17
CA PRO A 16 -24.23 -3.43 -19.89
C PRO A 16 -23.02 -2.49 -19.87
N LEU A 17 -23.01 -1.56 -18.92
CA LEU A 17 -21.87 -0.68 -18.69
C LEU A 17 -20.76 -1.53 -18.05
N LEU A 18 -19.84 -2.05 -18.86
CA LEU A 18 -18.64 -2.70 -18.36
C LEU A 18 -17.74 -1.59 -17.77
N ALA A 19 -17.59 -1.59 -16.44
CA ALA A 19 -16.62 -0.72 -15.79
C ALA A 19 -15.22 -1.00 -16.35
N ALA A 20 -14.51 0.07 -16.72
CA ALA A 20 -13.13 -0.07 -17.16
C ALA A 20 -12.30 -0.78 -16.06
N PRO A 21 -11.35 -1.65 -16.45
CA PRO A 21 -10.51 -2.32 -15.47
C PRO A 21 -9.77 -1.29 -14.62
N LEU A 22 -9.71 -1.51 -13.31
CA LEU A 22 -8.96 -0.66 -12.40
C LEU A 22 -7.50 -0.61 -12.85
N GLN A 23 -6.98 0.60 -13.05
CA GLN A 23 -5.59 0.83 -13.41
C GLN A 23 -4.83 1.23 -12.16
N GLY A 24 -3.74 0.51 -11.90
CA GLY A 24 -2.76 0.90 -10.91
C GLY A 24 -1.99 2.15 -11.33
N PHE A 25 -1.23 2.72 -10.41
CA PHE A 25 -0.36 3.86 -10.66
C PHE A 25 0.84 3.85 -9.71
N SER A 26 1.87 4.63 -10.06
CA SER A 26 2.96 4.98 -9.16
C SER A 26 3.01 6.49 -8.93
N PHE A 27 3.47 6.89 -7.76
CA PHE A 27 3.64 8.28 -7.37
C PHE A 27 4.79 8.39 -6.38
N ALA A 28 5.60 9.44 -6.48
CA ALA A 28 6.67 9.71 -5.53
C ALA A 28 6.59 11.16 -5.07
N GLN A 29 6.85 11.37 -3.78
CA GLN A 29 6.92 12.69 -3.16
C GLN A 29 8.03 12.68 -2.12
N LYS A 30 9.10 13.44 -2.39
CA LYS A 30 10.27 13.55 -1.51
C LYS A 30 10.81 12.16 -1.15
N ASP A 31 10.76 11.77 0.13
CA ASP A 31 11.38 10.56 0.66
C ASP A 31 10.38 9.38 0.71
N TRP A 32 9.27 9.49 -0.02
CA TRP A 32 8.19 8.51 -0.05
C TRP A 32 7.74 8.21 -1.47
N GLU A 33 7.38 6.95 -1.70
CA GLU A 33 6.76 6.48 -2.94
C GLU A 33 5.53 5.62 -2.66
N LEU A 34 4.62 5.58 -3.62
CA LEU A 34 3.38 4.82 -3.61
C LEU A 34 3.27 4.06 -4.92
N ALA A 35 2.96 2.78 -4.83
CA ALA A 35 2.54 1.97 -5.95
C ALA A 35 1.22 1.26 -5.60
N CYS A 36 0.19 1.51 -6.38
CA CYS A 36 -1.06 0.78 -6.32
C CYS A 36 -1.21 -0.08 -7.58
N ASP A 37 -1.69 -1.31 -7.44
CA ASP A 37 -1.86 -2.24 -8.54
C ASP A 37 -3.33 -2.36 -9.00
N ASN A 38 -3.56 -3.17 -10.04
CA ASN A 38 -4.88 -3.38 -10.62
C ASN A 38 -5.84 -4.23 -9.75
N THR A 39 -5.37 -4.76 -8.62
CA THR A 39 -6.24 -5.41 -7.62
C THR A 39 -6.83 -4.41 -6.63
N GLY A 40 -6.29 -3.18 -6.62
CA GLY A 40 -6.61 -2.15 -5.65
C GLY A 40 -5.69 -2.14 -4.42
N ALA A 41 -4.75 -3.08 -4.34
CA ALA A 41 -3.74 -3.10 -3.28
C ALA A 41 -2.71 -1.99 -3.50
N CYS A 42 -2.30 -1.34 -2.41
CA CYS A 42 -1.33 -0.26 -2.41
C CYS A 42 -0.15 -0.58 -1.48
N ARG A 43 1.04 -0.15 -1.90
CA ARG A 43 2.31 -0.24 -1.19
C ARG A 43 2.95 1.14 -1.15
N ALA A 44 3.20 1.66 0.04
CA ALA A 44 3.90 2.92 0.24
C ALA A 44 5.25 2.64 0.90
N ALA A 45 6.34 3.03 0.25
CA ALA A 45 7.68 2.94 0.82
C ALA A 45 8.14 4.32 1.30
N GLY A 46 8.69 4.38 2.51
CA GLY A 46 9.30 5.57 3.09
C GLY A 46 10.75 5.31 3.48
N TYR A 47 11.63 6.26 3.23
CA TYR A 47 13.07 6.09 3.42
C TYR A 47 13.61 6.88 4.61
N GLY A 48 14.71 6.37 5.17
CA GLY A 48 15.49 7.05 6.20
C GLY A 48 16.04 8.40 5.73
N VAL A 49 16.34 9.27 6.69
CA VAL A 49 16.96 10.59 6.41
C VAL A 49 18.36 10.41 5.79
N ARG A 50 19.07 9.35 6.19
CA ARG A 50 20.35 8.95 5.60
C ARG A 50 20.09 7.85 4.58
N MET A 51 20.61 8.05 3.37
CA MET A 51 20.39 7.12 2.27
C MET A 51 20.88 5.72 2.60
N GLY A 52 20.02 4.72 2.34
CA GLY A 52 20.41 3.32 2.44
C GLY A 52 20.64 2.82 3.87
N GLU A 53 19.93 3.36 4.86
CA GLU A 53 19.99 2.83 6.24
C GLU A 53 18.72 2.08 6.64
N VAL A 54 17.57 2.71 6.47
CA VAL A 54 16.28 2.15 6.85
C VAL A 54 15.22 2.51 5.83
N SER A 55 14.31 1.59 5.56
CA SER A 55 13.08 1.85 4.83
C SER A 55 11.91 1.18 5.50
N VAL A 56 10.73 1.79 5.42
CA VAL A 56 9.48 1.18 5.85
C VAL A 56 8.59 0.94 4.64
N LEU A 57 7.95 -0.22 4.59
CA LEU A 57 6.95 -0.59 3.60
C LEU A 57 5.60 -0.72 4.29
N LEU A 58 4.68 0.18 3.93
CA LEU A 58 3.28 0.14 4.34
C LEU A 58 2.46 -0.56 3.25
N THR A 59 1.64 -1.54 3.60
CA THR A 59 0.80 -2.27 2.63
C THR A 59 -0.64 -2.31 3.08
N ARG A 60 -1.59 -2.06 2.16
CA ARG A 60 -3.03 -2.30 2.40
C ARG A 60 -3.69 -2.83 1.13
N ASN A 61 -4.39 -3.95 1.24
CA ASN A 61 -5.22 -4.48 0.16
C ASN A 61 -6.48 -3.62 -0.04
N ALA A 62 -7.13 -3.75 -1.20
CA ALA A 62 -8.48 -3.22 -1.41
C ALA A 62 -9.55 -4.11 -0.74
N GLY A 63 -10.76 -3.56 -0.57
CA GLY A 63 -11.86 -4.17 0.18
C GLY A 63 -12.06 -3.53 1.56
N SER A 64 -13.25 -3.71 2.13
CA SER A 64 -13.56 -3.35 3.51
C SER A 64 -12.73 -4.18 4.49
N GLU A 65 -12.56 -3.68 5.72
CA GLU A 65 -11.86 -4.38 6.82
C GLU A 65 -10.39 -4.76 6.53
N GLN A 66 -9.76 -4.13 5.53
CA GLN A 66 -8.33 -4.30 5.26
C GLN A 66 -7.50 -3.35 6.12
N HIS A 67 -6.66 -3.92 6.97
CA HIS A 67 -5.75 -3.17 7.81
C HIS A 67 -4.44 -2.82 7.08
N LEU A 68 -3.85 -1.69 7.46
CA LEU A 68 -2.49 -1.35 7.05
C LEU A 68 -1.52 -2.25 7.80
N THR A 69 -0.54 -2.82 7.10
CA THR A 69 0.60 -3.50 7.72
C THR A 69 1.88 -2.71 7.45
N ALA A 70 2.85 -2.82 8.37
CA ALA A 70 4.14 -2.18 8.22
C ALA A 70 5.30 -3.18 8.42
N THR A 71 6.25 -3.15 7.49
CA THR A 71 7.51 -3.89 7.56
C THR A 71 8.65 -2.90 7.43
N VAL A 72 9.68 -3.04 8.27
CA VAL A 72 10.91 -2.27 8.19
C VAL A 72 12.00 -3.14 7.60
N THR A 73 12.77 -2.56 6.70
CA THR A 73 14.00 -3.15 6.17
C THR A 73 15.17 -2.28 6.61
N PHE A 74 16.17 -2.89 7.21
CA PHE A 74 17.45 -2.25 7.47
C PHE A 74 18.41 -2.61 6.35
N ALA A 75 18.97 -1.60 5.69
CA ALA A 75 19.91 -1.84 4.61
C ALA A 75 21.25 -2.31 5.18
N GLN A 76 21.77 -3.38 4.59
CA GLN A 76 23.05 -3.99 4.91
C GLN A 76 24.00 -3.72 3.74
N ILE A 77 25.02 -2.89 3.93
CA ILE A 77 25.99 -2.58 2.86
C ILE A 77 27.19 -3.55 2.90
N GLU A 78 27.52 -4.11 4.07
CA GLU A 78 28.79 -4.85 4.25
C GLU A 78 28.68 -6.22 4.93
N HIS A 79 27.72 -6.43 5.85
CA HIS A 79 27.55 -7.69 6.60
C HIS A 79 26.07 -7.98 6.82
N ASP A 80 25.68 -9.22 7.12
CA ASP A 80 24.30 -9.60 7.47
C ASP A 80 23.92 -9.13 8.89
N ILE A 81 22.62 -8.95 9.15
CA ILE A 81 22.13 -8.66 10.51
C ILE A 81 22.27 -9.93 11.35
N PRO A 82 22.97 -9.89 12.48
CA PRO A 82 23.04 -11.03 13.38
C PRO A 82 21.65 -11.50 13.81
N ALA A 83 21.42 -12.82 13.89
CA ALA A 83 20.12 -13.39 14.24
C ALA A 83 19.63 -13.02 15.65
N ASP A 84 20.53 -12.59 16.53
CA ASP A 84 20.25 -12.08 17.87
C ASP A 84 20.02 -10.56 17.91
N SER A 85 19.95 -9.91 16.75
CA SER A 85 19.74 -8.47 16.67
C SER A 85 18.38 -8.05 17.19
N THR A 86 18.36 -6.90 17.83
CA THR A 86 17.15 -6.29 18.39
C THR A 86 16.82 -5.04 17.60
N ALA A 87 15.57 -4.97 17.13
CA ALA A 87 15.04 -3.79 16.48
C ALA A 87 13.84 -3.26 17.25
N SER A 88 13.69 -1.93 17.35
CA SER A 88 12.54 -1.29 17.99
C SER A 88 12.10 -0.02 17.26
N LEU A 89 10.87 0.41 17.54
CA LEU A 89 10.31 1.67 17.07
C LEU A 89 10.36 2.72 18.19
N LEU A 90 10.89 3.91 17.88
CA LEU A 90 10.87 5.07 18.75
C LEU A 90 10.06 6.21 18.10
N ILE A 91 9.16 6.81 18.86
CA ILE A 91 8.41 8.01 18.45
C ILE A 91 8.58 9.08 19.52
N ASP A 92 9.15 10.23 19.14
CA ASP A 92 9.56 11.30 20.07
C ASP A 92 10.29 10.73 21.31
N ASP A 93 11.31 9.91 21.04
CA ASP A 93 12.18 9.26 22.04
C ASP A 93 11.49 8.24 22.97
N ARG A 94 10.19 7.98 22.78
CA ARG A 94 9.47 6.91 23.48
C ARG A 94 9.60 5.60 22.72
N ASP A 95 10.03 4.55 23.41
CA ASP A 95 10.12 3.19 22.89
C ASP A 95 8.72 2.51 22.81
N PHE A 96 8.42 1.92 21.66
CA PHE A 96 7.20 1.15 21.35
C PHE A 96 7.45 -0.36 21.32
N GLY A 97 8.61 -0.81 21.81
CA GLY A 97 8.94 -2.21 21.98
C GLY A 97 9.66 -2.82 20.78
N ALA A 98 10.05 -4.08 20.95
CA ALA A 98 10.75 -4.85 19.94
C ALA A 98 9.85 -5.14 18.73
N LEU A 99 10.46 -5.15 17.54
CA LEU A 99 9.81 -5.57 16.31
C LEU A 99 9.95 -7.09 16.10
N ASP A 100 8.99 -7.69 15.42
CA ASP A 100 9.03 -9.12 15.08
C ASP A 100 9.99 -9.35 13.90
N ALA A 101 11.06 -10.11 14.08
CA ALA A 101 11.90 -10.53 12.95
C ALA A 101 11.10 -11.46 12.01
N LEU A 102 11.08 -11.13 10.72
CA LEU A 102 10.52 -11.98 9.66
C LEU A 102 11.61 -12.83 9.00
N ASP A 103 12.76 -12.21 8.76
CA ASP A 103 13.98 -12.80 8.24
C ASP A 103 15.18 -11.95 8.66
N ASP A 104 16.35 -12.21 8.08
CA ASP A 104 17.62 -11.57 8.42
C ASP A 104 17.66 -10.05 8.15
N SER A 105 16.67 -9.45 7.49
CA SER A 105 16.67 -8.00 7.19
C SER A 105 15.33 -7.30 7.34
N HIS A 106 14.24 -8.08 7.48
CA HIS A 106 12.89 -7.57 7.58
C HIS A 106 12.30 -7.77 8.97
N PHE A 107 11.73 -6.70 9.52
CA PHE A 107 11.07 -6.69 10.81
C PHE A 107 9.65 -6.18 10.66
N ARG A 108 8.68 -6.93 11.19
CA ARG A 108 7.27 -6.56 11.16
C ARG A 108 6.90 -5.75 12.40
N LEU A 109 6.13 -4.70 12.19
CA LEU A 109 5.45 -3.99 13.27
C LEU A 109 4.14 -4.70 13.58
N ASP A 110 3.81 -4.83 14.86
CA ASP A 110 2.48 -5.27 15.27
C ASP A 110 1.41 -4.18 14.98
N SER A 111 0.15 -4.45 15.33
CA SER A 111 -0.97 -3.52 15.07
C SER A 111 -0.85 -2.20 15.84
N ASP A 112 -0.36 -2.24 17.08
CA ASP A 112 -0.25 -1.06 17.94
C ASP A 112 0.93 -0.20 17.46
N GLN A 113 2.06 -0.82 17.14
CA GLN A 113 3.23 -0.19 16.53
C GLN A 113 2.91 0.41 15.17
N THR A 114 2.16 -0.30 14.32
CA THR A 114 1.73 0.20 13.00
C THR A 114 0.81 1.41 13.15
N THR A 115 -0.11 1.37 14.11
CA THR A 115 -1.00 2.50 14.42
C THR A 115 -0.20 3.71 14.93
N ALA A 116 0.77 3.48 15.80
CA ALA A 116 1.64 4.53 16.33
C ALA A 116 2.51 5.17 15.24
N LEU A 117 3.11 4.36 14.37
CA LEU A 117 3.88 4.83 13.21
C LEU A 117 3.00 5.70 12.29
N LEU A 118 1.80 5.24 11.95
CA LEU A 118 0.87 5.99 11.13
C LEU A 118 0.51 7.34 11.75
N GLN A 119 0.21 7.37 13.05
CA GLN A 119 -0.06 8.61 13.78
C GLN A 119 1.15 9.54 13.78
N ALA A 120 2.36 9.02 13.92
CA ALA A 120 3.57 9.82 13.87
C ALA A 120 3.81 10.44 12.49
N LEU A 121 3.59 9.69 11.40
CA LEU A 121 3.70 10.18 10.03
C LEU A 121 2.67 11.27 9.72
N THR A 122 1.41 11.05 10.13
CA THR A 122 0.32 12.01 9.94
C THR A 122 0.59 13.32 10.69
N ASN A 123 1.13 13.23 11.91
CA ASN A 123 1.42 14.40 12.76
C ASN A 123 2.84 14.95 12.58
N GLN A 124 3.63 14.43 11.64
CA GLN A 124 5.01 14.85 11.38
C GLN A 124 5.90 14.82 12.64
N ARG A 125 5.75 13.76 13.46
CA ARG A 125 6.54 13.54 14.67
C ARG A 125 7.91 12.94 14.35
N LYS A 126 8.84 12.97 15.31
CA LYS A 126 10.14 12.32 15.17
C LYS A 126 9.93 10.80 15.21
N ILE A 127 10.42 10.09 14.19
CA ILE A 127 10.35 8.63 14.07
C ILE A 127 11.76 8.11 13.90
N GLU A 128 12.15 7.17 14.74
CA GLU A 128 13.41 6.44 14.62
C GLU A 128 13.14 4.95 14.75
N PHE A 129 13.88 4.15 13.99
CA PHE A 129 14.04 2.75 14.30
C PHE A 129 15.39 2.56 14.97
N THR A 130 15.46 1.62 15.91
CA THR A 130 16.76 1.16 16.41
C THR A 130 17.10 -0.20 15.82
N LEU A 131 18.38 -0.43 15.61
CA LEU A 131 18.94 -1.75 15.35
C LEU A 131 20.19 -1.90 16.23
N ASN A 132 20.16 -2.80 17.20
CA ASN A 132 21.24 -3.01 18.18
C ASN A 132 21.70 -1.70 18.87
N GLY A 133 20.74 -0.82 19.17
CA GLY A 133 20.98 0.49 19.79
C GLY A 133 21.42 1.60 18.83
N GLN A 134 21.66 1.33 17.55
CA GLN A 134 21.89 2.37 16.55
C GLN A 134 20.57 3.05 16.16
N HIS A 135 20.51 4.38 16.24
CA HIS A 135 19.32 5.16 15.88
C HIS A 135 19.31 5.53 14.39
N LEU A 136 18.24 5.10 13.71
CA LEU A 136 18.05 5.22 12.27
C LEU A 136 16.77 6.05 12.03
N PRO A 137 16.88 7.37 11.81
CA PRO A 137 15.73 8.25 11.65
C PRO A 137 15.02 7.99 10.32
N LEU A 138 13.68 7.83 10.39
CA LEU A 138 12.80 7.75 9.23
C LEU A 138 12.39 9.17 8.81
N SER A 139 12.46 9.49 7.51
CA SER A 139 11.93 10.77 7.03
C SER A 139 10.41 10.75 6.98
N SER A 140 9.77 11.81 7.48
CA SER A 140 8.32 12.06 7.29
C SER A 140 8.02 12.94 6.07
N ALA A 141 9.04 13.38 5.33
CA ALA A 141 8.87 14.33 4.25
C ALA A 141 8.20 13.67 3.05
N GLY A 142 6.96 14.05 2.74
CA GLY A 142 6.16 13.49 1.64
C GLY A 142 5.20 12.37 2.05
N SER A 143 5.24 11.94 3.31
CA SER A 143 4.41 10.82 3.81
C SER A 143 2.92 11.14 3.71
N ARG A 144 2.50 12.35 4.09
CA ARG A 144 1.09 12.76 4.06
C ARG A 144 0.51 12.75 2.64
N GLU A 145 1.25 13.23 1.65
CA GLU A 145 0.82 13.24 0.25
C GLU A 145 0.65 11.82 -0.30
N VAL A 146 1.57 10.92 0.05
CA VAL A 146 1.48 9.50 -0.31
C VAL A 146 0.30 8.81 0.39
N LEU A 147 0.14 8.99 1.71
CA LEU A 147 -0.96 8.40 2.48
C LEU A 147 -2.33 8.91 2.00
N GLY A 148 -2.45 10.21 1.74
CA GLY A 148 -3.68 10.79 1.19
C GLY A 148 -4.03 10.26 -0.21
N LYS A 149 -3.04 10.04 -1.07
CA LYS A 149 -3.26 9.42 -2.39
C LYS A 149 -3.67 7.95 -2.29
N MET A 150 -3.11 7.22 -1.33
CA MET A 150 -3.50 5.84 -1.05
C MET A 150 -4.96 5.77 -0.59
N ASP A 151 -5.39 6.64 0.32
CA ASP A 151 -6.80 6.76 0.71
C ASP A 151 -7.69 7.14 -0.47
N ALA A 152 -7.30 8.12 -1.27
CA ALA A 152 -8.08 8.56 -2.42
C ALA A 152 -8.30 7.44 -3.46
N PHE A 153 -7.24 6.68 -3.78
CA PHE A 153 -7.32 5.56 -4.72
C PHE A 153 -8.22 4.43 -4.19
N GLN A 154 -8.10 4.11 -2.91
CA GLN A 154 -8.91 3.09 -2.25
C GLN A 154 -10.30 3.60 -1.84
N ARG A 155 -10.61 4.88 -2.12
CA ARG A 155 -11.88 5.56 -1.81
C ARG A 155 -12.21 5.55 -0.31
N ARG A 156 -11.20 5.86 0.50
CA ARG A 156 -11.23 5.85 1.96
C ARG A 156 -11.13 7.24 2.58
N THR A 157 -10.96 8.29 1.79
CA THR A 157 -10.93 9.67 2.33
C THR A 157 -12.22 9.96 3.09
N GLY A 158 -12.10 10.38 4.35
CA GLY A 158 -13.23 10.68 5.22
C GLY A 158 -13.89 9.47 5.89
N THR A 159 -13.43 8.23 5.67
CA THR A 159 -13.92 7.06 6.43
C THR A 159 -13.27 7.01 7.82
N ALA A 160 -13.82 6.19 8.71
CA ALA A 160 -13.27 6.02 10.06
C ALA A 160 -11.84 5.43 10.06
N ASP A 161 -11.52 4.64 9.02
CA ASP A 161 -10.25 3.95 8.85
C ASP A 161 -9.33 4.55 7.76
N ALA A 162 -9.62 5.78 7.34
CA ALA A 162 -8.71 6.58 6.53
C ALA A 162 -7.33 6.69 7.23
N LEU A 163 -6.25 6.68 6.44
CA LEU A 163 -4.89 6.83 6.95
C LEU A 163 -4.61 8.27 7.39
N LEU A 164 -5.12 9.24 6.63
CA LEU A 164 -4.85 10.67 6.85
C LEU A 164 -6.08 11.41 7.36
N ASP A 165 -7.09 11.56 6.52
CA ASP A 165 -8.26 12.40 6.78
C ASP A 165 -9.43 11.52 7.23
N LYS A 166 -9.41 11.14 8.51
CA LYS A 166 -10.47 10.34 9.13
C LYS A 166 -11.77 11.13 9.28
N GLY A 167 -12.91 10.46 9.10
CA GLY A 167 -14.23 11.04 9.26
C GLY A 167 -15.30 9.98 9.56
N ASP A 168 -16.56 10.33 9.29
CA ASP A 168 -17.75 9.52 9.54
C ASP A 168 -18.41 8.99 8.24
N ALA A 169 -17.72 9.10 7.10
CA ALA A 169 -18.22 8.52 5.86
C ALA A 169 -18.30 6.99 5.99
N GLY A 170 -19.39 6.41 5.49
CA GLY A 170 -19.60 4.97 5.48
C GLY A 170 -18.72 4.23 4.48
N ASP A 171 -18.64 2.91 4.66
CA ASP A 171 -17.73 2.03 3.92
C ASP A 171 -18.23 1.65 2.51
N ASP A 172 -19.46 2.03 2.16
CA ASP A 172 -20.14 1.65 0.90
C ASP A 172 -19.39 2.10 -0.36
N ALA A 173 -18.58 3.15 -0.26
CA ALA A 173 -17.81 3.70 -1.36
C ALA A 173 -16.39 3.14 -1.46
N ILE A 174 -15.94 2.35 -0.47
CA ILE A 174 -14.59 1.78 -0.45
C ILE A 174 -14.39 0.91 -1.69
N LEU A 175 -13.21 1.04 -2.30
CA LEU A 175 -12.85 0.26 -3.47
C LEU A 175 -12.88 -1.25 -3.12
N PRO A 176 -13.71 -2.08 -3.80
CA PRO A 176 -13.75 -3.51 -3.55
C PRO A 176 -12.47 -4.19 -4.05
N ALA A 177 -12.11 -5.31 -3.41
CA ALA A 177 -11.00 -6.13 -3.85
C ALA A 177 -11.27 -6.69 -5.26
N THR A 178 -10.31 -6.52 -6.19
CA THR A 178 -10.37 -7.13 -7.51
C THR A 178 -9.42 -8.32 -7.57
N PRO A 179 -9.84 -9.51 -8.06
CA PRO A 179 -8.94 -10.66 -8.14
C PRO A 179 -7.80 -10.39 -9.12
N ALA A 180 -6.57 -10.73 -8.70
CA ALA A 180 -5.41 -10.65 -9.57
C ALA A 180 -5.61 -11.51 -10.82
N ARG A 181 -5.40 -10.92 -12.00
CA ARG A 181 -5.40 -11.70 -13.25
C ARG A 181 -4.17 -12.61 -13.25
N LYS A 182 -4.38 -13.93 -13.29
CA LYS A 182 -3.29 -14.88 -13.53
C LYS A 182 -2.70 -14.61 -14.91
N LEU A 183 -1.44 -14.16 -14.95
CA LEU A 183 -0.68 -14.13 -16.18
C LEU A 183 -0.44 -15.59 -16.60
N SER A 184 -0.95 -15.97 -17.77
CA SER A 184 -0.48 -17.21 -18.39
C SER A 184 0.95 -16.99 -18.86
N PRO A 185 1.89 -17.91 -18.56
CA PRO A 185 3.23 -17.79 -19.09
C PRO A 185 3.14 -17.71 -20.62
N PRO A 186 3.98 -16.88 -21.28
CA PRO A 186 4.03 -16.85 -22.73
C PRO A 186 4.30 -18.28 -23.24
N ARG A 187 3.49 -18.73 -24.20
CA ARG A 187 3.78 -19.97 -24.93
C ARG A 187 5.02 -19.72 -25.79
N PHE A 188 6.20 -20.02 -25.24
CA PHE A 188 7.40 -20.13 -26.05
C PHE A 188 7.30 -21.40 -26.90
N SER A 189 6.86 -21.26 -28.15
CA SER A 189 7.06 -22.30 -29.16
C SER A 189 8.53 -22.28 -29.56
N ILE A 190 9.35 -23.10 -28.90
CA ILE A 190 10.70 -23.43 -29.37
C ILE A 190 10.52 -24.17 -30.69
N THR A 191 10.71 -23.47 -31.80
CA THR A 191 10.79 -24.12 -33.11
C THR A 191 12.13 -24.83 -33.16
N ARG A 192 12.11 -26.15 -33.34
CA ARG A 192 13.26 -27.07 -33.29
C ARG A 192 14.37 -26.79 -34.35
N SER A 193 14.32 -25.66 -35.05
CA SER A 193 15.20 -25.30 -36.16
C SER A 193 16.45 -24.49 -35.76
N GLN A 194 16.65 -24.20 -34.47
CA GLN A 194 17.80 -23.41 -33.99
C GLN A 194 18.83 -24.19 -33.15
N CYS A 195 18.82 -25.51 -33.19
CA CYS A 195 20.00 -26.29 -32.82
C CYS A 195 20.71 -26.70 -34.12
N ARG A 196 21.78 -26.00 -34.46
CA ARG A 196 22.72 -26.39 -35.51
C ARG A 196 24.12 -26.49 -34.90
#